data_AF-A0A1Y0I1M0-F1
#
_entry.id   AF-A0A1Y0I1M0-F1
#
_cell.length_a   1.000
_cell.length_b   1.000
_cell.length_c   1.000
_cell.angle_alpha   90.00
_cell.angle_beta   90.00
_cell.angle_gamma   90.00
#
_symmetry.space_group_name_H-M   'P 1'
#
loop_
_entity.id
_entity.type
_entity.pdbx_description
1 polymer ?
#
loop_
_entity_poly.entity_id
_entity_poly.type
_entity_poly.pdbx_seq_one_letter_code
_entity_poly.pdbx_strand_id
1 'polypeptide(L)'
;MDKVVCEDCGKSCIPRLWNYSPFLGGIYFIPVRHLKTQHLCAFCGICMYETGGEITFIAKLILLYVLIPLPLMYLIDDHNFPTWAYILYVLIVTVIAFAAKIKEMIKRFT
;
A
#
# COMPACT_ATOMS: atom_id res chain seq x y z
N MET A 1 0.03 -30.66 -8.42
CA MET A 1 -0.68 -29.38 -8.31
C MET A 1 -1.83 -29.60 -7.35
N ASP A 2 -1.82 -28.90 -6.23
CA ASP A 2 -2.86 -29.03 -5.20
C ASP A 2 -4.14 -28.39 -5.71
N LYS A 3 -5.24 -29.15 -5.66
CA LYS A 3 -6.56 -28.66 -6.06
C LYS A 3 -7.27 -28.12 -4.83
N VAL A 4 -7.95 -26.99 -4.97
CA VAL A 4 -8.72 -26.36 -3.90
C VAL A 4 -10.21 -26.52 -4.20
N VAL A 5 -11.02 -26.80 -3.19
CA VAL A 5 -12.47 -26.87 -3.33
C VAL A 5 -13.03 -25.45 -3.28
N CYS A 6 -13.79 -25.06 -4.29
CA CYS A 6 -14.49 -23.77 -4.30
C CYS A 6 -15.70 -23.82 -3.37
N GLU A 7 -15.81 -22.87 -2.44
CA GLU A 7 -16.91 -22.80 -1.47
C GLU A 7 -18.27 -22.52 -2.12
N ASP A 8 -18.29 -21.76 -3.22
CA ASP A 8 -19.54 -21.42 -3.91
C ASP A 8 -20.09 -22.56 -4.78
N CYS A 9 -19.24 -23.19 -5.60
CA CYS A 9 -19.69 -24.21 -6.55
C CYS A 9 -19.42 -25.65 -6.11
N GLY A 10 -18.73 -25.86 -4.98
CA GLY A 10 -18.36 -27.16 -4.44
C GLY A 10 -17.38 -27.98 -5.29
N LYS A 11 -16.91 -27.43 -6.43
CA LYS A 11 -16.03 -28.14 -7.35
C LYS A 11 -14.57 -28.01 -6.92
N SER A 12 -13.83 -29.11 -7.02
CA SER A 12 -12.37 -29.12 -6.89
C SER A 12 -11.75 -28.54 -8.16
N CYS A 13 -11.08 -27.39 -8.05
CA CYS A 13 -10.51 -26.66 -9.18
C CYS A 13 -9.10 -26.16 -8.88
N ILE A 14 -8.36 -25.83 -9.94
CA ILE A 14 -7.10 -25.10 -9.84
C ILE A 14 -7.45 -23.63 -10.11
N PRO A 15 -7.28 -22.73 -9.12
CA PRO A 15 -7.64 -21.34 -9.30
C PRO A 15 -6.80 -20.69 -10.41
N ARG A 16 -7.45 -19.86 -11.24
CA ARG A 16 -6.77 -19.05 -12.24
C ARG A 16 -6.25 -17.78 -11.56
N LEU A 17 -4.97 -17.50 -11.75
CA LEU A 17 -4.38 -16.23 -11.34
C LEU A 17 -4.90 -15.12 -12.26
N TRP A 18 -5.46 -14.09 -11.66
CA TRP A 18 -5.77 -12.83 -12.33
C TRP A 18 -5.07 -11.70 -11.60
N ASN A 19 -4.24 -10.97 -12.33
CA ASN A 19 -3.52 -9.83 -11.80
C ASN A 19 -4.32 -8.58 -12.10
N TYR A 20 -4.80 -7.91 -11.05
CA TYR A 20 -5.47 -6.63 -11.17
C TYR A 20 -4.58 -5.54 -10.61
N SER A 21 -4.20 -4.60 -11.48
CA SER A 21 -3.63 -3.33 -11.04
C SER A 21 -4.80 -2.41 -10.68
N PRO A 22 -4.99 -2.01 -9.41
CA PRO A 22 -5.99 -1.01 -9.08
C PRO A 22 -5.72 0.25 -9.89
N PHE A 23 -6.74 0.69 -10.62
CA PHE A 23 -6.76 1.70 -11.68
C PHE A 23 -6.31 3.13 -11.26
N LEU A 24 -5.60 3.30 -10.15
CA LEU A 24 -4.88 4.52 -9.78
C LEU A 24 -3.53 4.65 -10.55
N GLY A 25 -3.46 4.09 -11.76
CA GLY A 25 -2.27 4.04 -12.60
C GLY A 25 -2.23 5.08 -13.73
N GLY A 26 -2.78 6.29 -13.53
CA GLY A 26 -2.86 7.27 -14.62
C GLY A 26 -2.73 8.76 -14.26
N ILE A 27 -2.93 9.19 -13.02
CA ILE A 27 -3.00 10.65 -12.71
C ILE A 27 -1.96 11.11 -11.69
N TYR A 28 -1.36 10.21 -10.90
CA TYR A 28 -0.35 10.60 -9.92
C TYR A 28 0.87 9.68 -10.02
N PHE A 29 2.06 10.26 -10.15
CA PHE A 29 3.37 9.63 -10.28
C PHE A 29 3.78 8.68 -9.13
N ILE A 30 2.86 8.34 -8.22
CA ILE A 30 3.13 7.58 -7.01
C ILE A 30 2.28 6.31 -7.04
N PRO A 31 2.87 5.11 -7.15
CA PRO A 31 2.13 3.86 -7.06
C PRO A 31 1.57 3.72 -5.64
N VAL A 32 0.27 3.92 -5.47
CA VAL A 32 -0.39 3.93 -4.15
C VAL A 32 -0.54 2.51 -3.58
N ARG A 33 -0.69 1.51 -4.44
CA ARG A 33 -0.85 0.11 -4.04
C ARG A 33 0.02 -0.80 -4.89
N HIS A 34 0.54 -1.85 -4.25
CA HIS A 34 1.12 -2.98 -4.94
C HIS A 34 0.07 -3.72 -5.77
N LEU A 35 0.55 -4.44 -6.78
CA LEU A 35 -0.28 -5.28 -7.63
C LEU A 35 -1.05 -6.29 -6.76
N LYS A 36 -2.35 -6.45 -7.04
CA LYS A 36 -3.19 -7.39 -6.31
C LYS A 36 -3.45 -8.60 -7.21
N THR A 37 -3.24 -9.79 -6.66
CA THR A 37 -3.48 -11.05 -7.37
C THR A 37 -4.74 -11.68 -6.82
N GLN A 38 -5.69 -11.94 -7.70
CA GLN A 38 -6.94 -12.63 -7.41
C GLN A 38 -6.83 -14.07 -7.90
N HIS A 39 -7.36 -15.00 -7.10
CA HIS A 39 -7.37 -16.43 -7.42
C HIS A 39 -8.81 -16.82 -7.72
N LEU A 40 -9.15 -16.93 -9.00
CA LEU A 40 -10.53 -17.13 -9.48
C LEU A 40 -10.84 -18.62 -9.70
N CYS A 41 -12.04 -19.07 -9.34
CA CYS A 41 -12.51 -20.40 -9.68
C CYS A 41 -12.68 -20.54 -11.21
N ALA A 42 -12.08 -21.57 -11.80
CA ALA A 42 -12.16 -21.81 -13.24
C ALA A 42 -13.57 -22.20 -13.75
N PHE A 43 -14.50 -22.56 -12.85
CA PHE A 43 -15.85 -23.00 -13.21
C PHE A 43 -16.89 -21.89 -13.08
N CYS A 44 -16.98 -21.25 -11.91
CA CYS A 44 -17.97 -20.19 -11.66
C CYS A 44 -17.41 -18.77 -11.79
N GLY A 45 -16.08 -18.61 -11.94
CA GLY A 45 -15.46 -17.29 -12.09
C GLY A 45 -15.38 -16.47 -10.80
N ILE A 46 -15.84 -16.99 -9.66
CA ILE A 46 -15.79 -16.28 -8.37
C ILE A 46 -14.35 -16.16 -7.88
N CYS A 47 -14.04 -15.06 -7.19
CA CYS A 47 -12.76 -14.89 -6.51
C CYS A 47 -12.77 -15.72 -5.23
N MET A 48 -11.91 -16.73 -5.16
CA MET A 48 -11.78 -17.59 -3.98
C MET A 48 -10.98 -16.89 -2.88
N TYR A 49 -9.84 -16.29 -3.25
CA TYR A 49 -9.02 -15.51 -2.32
C TYR A 49 -8.15 -14.52 -3.09
N GLU A 50 -7.63 -13.53 -2.36
CA GLU A 50 -6.77 -12.48 -2.91
C GLU A 50 -5.46 -12.42 -2.13
N THR A 51 -4.36 -12.16 -2.84
CA THR A 51 -3.03 -12.01 -2.27
C THR A 51 -2.39 -10.71 -2.76
N GLY A 52 -1.66 -10.02 -1.88
CA GLY A 52 -1.00 -8.74 -2.20
C GLY A 52 -1.93 -7.54 -2.06
N GLY A 53 -1.73 -6.50 -2.87
CA GLY A 53 -2.54 -5.27 -2.82
C GLY A 53 -2.21 -4.32 -1.65
N GLU A 54 -1.10 -4.54 -0.94
CA GLU A 54 -0.68 -3.66 0.14
C GLU A 54 -0.39 -2.23 -0.36
N ILE A 55 -0.67 -1.24 0.49
CA ILE A 55 -0.30 0.16 0.23
C ILE A 55 1.23 0.24 0.23
N THR A 56 1.80 0.87 -0.80
CA THR A 56 3.25 1.00 -0.89
C THR A 56 3.78 1.79 0.31
N PHE A 57 5.00 1.48 0.73
CA PHE A 57 5.63 2.19 1.86
C PHE A 57 5.66 3.71 1.62
N ILE A 58 5.93 4.13 0.39
CA ILE A 58 5.93 5.54 -0.03
C ILE A 58 4.54 6.17 0.17
N ALA A 59 3.48 5.49 -0.25
CA ALA A 59 2.12 5.99 -0.08
C ALA A 59 1.71 6.08 1.40
N LYS A 60 2.17 5.15 2.26
CA LYS A 60 1.97 5.25 3.72
C LYS A 60 2.65 6.49 4.30
N LEU A 61 3.88 6.78 3.89
CA LEU A 61 4.60 7.98 4.35
C LEU A 61 3.89 9.26 3.93
N ILE A 62 3.43 9.35 2.68
CA ILE A 62 2.71 10.53 2.19
C ILE A 62 1.40 10.72 2.95
N LEU A 63 0.64 9.64 3.18
CA LEU A 63 -0.62 9.74 3.91
C LEU A 63 -0.41 10.24 5.34
N LEU A 64 0.61 9.70 6.03
CA LEU A 64 0.90 10.03 7.43
C LEU A 64 1.49 11.43 7.61
N TYR A 65 2.39 11.85 6.70
CA TYR A 65 3.21 13.05 6.90
C TYR A 65 2.87 14.22 5.98
N VAL A 66 1.99 14.03 5.01
CA VAL A 66 1.51 15.12 4.15
C VAL A 66 0.02 15.34 4.38
N LEU A 67 -0.81 14.29 4.24
CA LEU A 67 -2.27 14.44 4.24
C LEU A 67 -2.89 14.71 5.62
N ILE A 68 -2.33 14.15 6.70
CA ILE A 68 -2.84 14.34 8.08
C ILE A 68 -2.35 15.66 8.70
N PRO A 69 -1.06 16.02 8.65
CA PRO A 69 -0.57 17.22 9.31
C PRO A 69 -0.88 18.53 8.58
N LEU A 70 -1.07 18.53 7.25
CA LEU A 70 -1.47 19.75 6.52
C LEU A 70 -2.79 20.36 7.04
N PRO A 71 -3.90 19.60 7.12
CA PRO A 71 -5.15 20.15 7.64
C PRO A 71 -5.07 20.40 9.15
N LEU A 72 -4.26 19.65 9.90
CA LEU A 72 -4.03 19.91 11.32
C LEU A 72 -3.33 21.27 11.54
N MET A 73 -2.32 21.60 10.71
CA MET A 73 -1.68 22.92 10.73
C MET A 73 -2.64 24.04 10.33
N TYR A 74 -3.59 23.77 9.44
CA TYR A 74 -4.60 24.76 9.07
C TYR A 74 -5.65 24.99 10.17
N LEU A 75 -5.94 23.96 10.98
CA LEU A 75 -6.86 24.06 12.11
C LEU A 75 -6.21 24.66 13.36
N ILE A 76 -4.91 24.47 13.53
CA ILE A 76 -4.10 25.13 14.55
C ILE A 76 -3.72 26.49 13.97
N ASP A 77 -4.65 27.43 14.05
CA ASP A 77 -4.58 28.82 13.56
C ASP A 77 -3.56 29.66 14.37
N ASP A 78 -2.35 29.11 14.55
CA ASP A 78 -1.28 29.71 15.32
C ASP A 78 -0.32 30.36 14.32
N HIS A 79 -0.53 31.66 14.13
CA HIS A 79 0.19 32.55 13.21
C HIS A 79 1.72 32.53 13.34
N ASN A 80 2.26 31.81 14.32
CA ASN A 80 3.66 31.76 14.70
C ASN A 80 4.36 30.43 14.40
N PHE A 81 3.68 29.39 13.89
CA PHE A 81 4.40 28.16 13.55
C PHE A 81 5.22 28.36 12.27
N PRO A 82 6.57 28.34 12.32
CA PRO A 82 7.35 28.66 11.15
C PRO A 82 7.24 27.52 10.13
N THR A 83 6.87 27.86 8.90
CA THR A 83 6.79 26.88 7.79
C THR A 83 8.08 26.09 7.59
N TRP A 84 9.24 26.70 7.87
CA TRP A 84 10.55 26.03 7.82
C TRP A 84 10.71 24.93 8.88
N ALA A 85 10.12 25.09 10.07
CA ALA A 85 10.18 24.10 11.14
C ALA A 85 9.39 22.84 10.76
N TYR A 86 8.25 23.02 10.07
CA TYR A 86 7.50 21.91 9.50
C TYR A 86 8.26 21.18 8.39
N ILE A 87 8.89 21.92 7.48
CA ILE A 87 9.71 21.32 6.42
C ILE A 87 10.86 20.50 7.02
N LEU A 88 11.54 21.01 8.05
CA LEU A 88 12.57 20.26 8.79
C LEU A 88 12.00 19.01 9.47
N TYR A 89 10.83 19.10 10.10
CA TYR A 89 10.17 17.94 10.71
C TYR A 89 9.88 16.85 9.67
N VAL A 90 9.28 17.20 8.53
CA VAL A 90 8.99 16.26 7.44
C VAL A 90 10.29 15.64 6.89
N LEU A 91 11.36 16.43 6.72
CA LEU A 91 12.67 15.93 6.28
C LEU A 91 13.29 14.96 7.29
N ILE A 92 13.31 15.30 8.58
CA ILE A 92 13.89 14.44 9.63
C ILE A 92 13.14 13.10 9.68
N VAL A 93 11.81 13.15 9.67
CA VAL A 93 11.00 11.94 9.79
C VAL A 93 11.10 11.07 8.54
N THR A 94 11.13 11.65 7.34
CA THR A 94 11.35 10.89 6.10
C THR A 94 12.71 10.19 6.08
N VAL A 95 13.78 10.84 6.55
CA VAL A 95 15.12 10.25 6.68
C VAL A 95 15.12 9.08 7.68
N ILE A 96 14.49 9.24 8.86
CA ILE A 96 14.39 8.17 9.87
C ILE A 96 13.61 6.98 9.32
N ALA A 97 12.47 7.23 8.66
CA ALA A 97 11.65 6.18 8.08
C ALA A 97 12.39 5.43 6.95
N PHE A 98 13.15 6.16 6.13
CA PHE A 98 13.99 5.57 5.09
C PHE A 98 15.10 4.70 5.69
N ALA A 99 15.78 5.18 6.74
CA ALA A 99 16.80 4.42 7.46
C ALA A 99 16.24 3.15 8.10
N ALA A 100 15.05 3.22 8.71
CA ALA A 100 14.35 2.06 9.26
C ALA A 100 14.03 1.03 8.17
N LYS A 101 13.59 1.48 6.99
CA LYS A 101 13.31 0.59 5.86
C LYS A 101 14.56 -0.08 5.32
N ILE A 102 15.67 0.65 5.20
CA ILE A 102 16.97 0.07 4.84
C ILE A 102 17.36 -1.03 5.82
N LYS A 103 17.19 -0.79 7.13
CA LYS A 103 17.50 -1.78 8.17
C LYS A 103 16.63 -3.04 8.04
N GLU A 104 15.34 -2.90 7.73
CA GLU A 104 14.47 -4.06 7.44
C GLU A 104 14.92 -4.82 6.19
N MET A 105 15.31 -4.13 5.12
CA MET A 105 15.79 -4.79 3.91
C MET A 105 17.06 -5.58 4.18
N ILE A 106 18.04 -5.00 4.87
CA ILE A 106 19.30 -5.68 5.23
C ILE A 106 19.00 -6.96 6.03
N LYS A 107 18.09 -6.91 7.02
CA LYS A 107 17.68 -8.09 7.80
C LYS A 107 17.05 -9.21 6.99
N ARG A 108 16.49 -8.93 5.80
CA ARG A 108 15.93 -9.98 4.93
C ARG A 108 17.00 -10.71 4.11
N PHE A 109 18.21 -10.15 4.02
CA PHE A 109 19.33 -10.72 3.27
C PHE A 109 20.36 -11.46 4.15
N THR A 110 20.32 -11.27 5.47
CA THR A 110 21.15 -11.96 6.47
C THR A 110 20.34 -12.98 7.24
#